data_AF-A0A8J5HD11-F1
#
_entry.id   AF-A0A8J5HD11-F1
#
_cell.length_a   1.000
_cell.length_b   1.000
_cell.length_c   1.000
_cell.angle_alpha   90.00
_cell.angle_beta   90.00
_cell.angle_gamma   90.00
#
_symmetry.space_group_name_H-M   'P 1'
#
loop_
_entity.id
_entity.type
_entity.pdbx_description
1 polymer ?
#
loop_
_entity_poly.entity_id
_entity_poly.type
_entity_poly.pdbx_seq_one_letter_code
_entity_poly.pdbx_strand_id
1 'polypeptide(L)'
;MTFKLHPLVIVNISDHHTRVKAQTHHTDDGSGSSGGSGGAATAVRVFGCVIGVQRGRTVEIFNSFELLYDPLTHSLDRSFLEKKQELYKKVFPNFYILGWYSTGSEAQESDLQIHKALMDINESPVYVLLNPVINHSQKDLPLTIYESELHIIDGIPQLIFVRSSYTIETVEAERISVDHVAHLKPSDGGSAATQLAAHLTGIHSAIKMLNSRIRIIHQYLVAMQKGRHTGLHLLFMCLPYSILLFDGCFI
;
A
#
# COMPACT_ATOMS: atom_id res chain seq x y z
N MET A 1 -5.18 -11.10 -9.95
CA MET A 1 -4.39 -12.05 -9.13
C MET A 1 -4.76 -11.93 -7.65
N THR A 2 -4.12 -12.68 -6.74
CA THR A 2 -4.24 -12.43 -5.28
C THR A 2 -2.95 -11.77 -4.78
N PHE A 3 -3.07 -10.58 -4.19
CA PHE A 3 -1.92 -9.85 -3.67
C PHE A 3 -1.82 -9.94 -2.15
N LYS A 4 -0.64 -10.30 -1.67
CA LYS A 4 -0.26 -10.24 -0.26
C LYS A 4 0.81 -9.18 -0.07
N LEU A 5 0.58 -8.23 0.82
CA LEU A 5 1.46 -7.09 1.04
C LEU A 5 2.00 -7.11 2.47
N HIS A 6 3.32 -7.08 2.60
CA HIS A 6 3.97 -7.01 3.90
C HIS A 6 4.05 -5.57 4.42
N PRO A 7 3.87 -5.33 5.74
CA PRO A 7 3.95 -4.00 6.34
C PRO A 7 5.28 -3.28 6.08
N LEU A 8 6.39 -4.01 5.99
CA LEU A 8 7.71 -3.44 5.70
C LEU A 8 7.72 -2.62 4.41
N VAL A 9 6.98 -3.06 3.38
CA VAL A 9 6.87 -2.34 2.10
C VAL A 9 6.24 -0.97 2.31
N ILE A 10 5.19 -0.88 3.12
CA ILE A 10 4.47 0.37 3.42
C ILE A 10 5.40 1.34 4.16
N VAL A 11 6.15 0.83 5.14
CA VAL A 11 7.12 1.60 5.92
C VAL A 11 8.21 2.14 5.01
N ASN A 12 8.80 1.32 4.14
CA ASN A 12 9.84 1.74 3.20
C ASN A 12 9.36 2.84 2.23
N ILE A 13 8.14 2.69 1.67
CA ILE A 13 7.58 3.69 0.74
C ILE A 13 7.35 5.02 1.49
N SER A 14 6.81 4.95 2.71
CA SER A 14 6.54 6.12 3.54
C SER A 14 7.81 6.84 3.97
N ASP A 15 8.84 6.08 4.36
CA ASP A 15 10.18 6.59 4.70
C ASP A 15 10.84 7.27 3.48
N HIS A 16 10.83 6.60 2.32
CA HIS A 16 11.35 7.17 1.08
C HIS A 16 10.69 8.51 0.75
N HIS A 17 9.35 8.57 0.78
CA HIS A 17 8.60 9.79 0.53
C HIS A 17 8.96 10.90 1.53
N THR A 18 8.96 10.58 2.82
CA THR A 18 9.20 11.57 3.88
C THR A 18 10.62 12.13 3.81
N ARG A 19 11.62 11.28 3.53
CA ARG A 19 13.02 11.69 3.39
C ARG A 19 13.21 12.62 2.21
N VAL A 20 12.68 12.28 1.03
CA VAL A 20 12.82 13.13 -0.17
C VAL A 20 12.09 14.46 0.04
N LYS A 21 10.89 14.43 0.62
CA LYS A 21 10.13 15.64 0.96
C LYS A 21 10.90 16.55 1.93
N ALA A 22 11.55 16.00 2.94
CA ALA A 22 12.37 16.78 3.88
C ALA A 22 13.58 17.44 3.19
N GLN A 23 14.23 16.73 2.25
CA GLN A 23 15.37 17.25 1.50
C GLN A 23 14.98 18.40 0.57
N THR A 24 13.82 18.33 -0.10
CA THR A 24 13.33 19.40 -0.98
C THR A 24 12.96 20.68 -0.21
N HIS A 25 12.52 20.56 1.04
CA HIS A 25 12.24 21.73 1.88
C HIS A 25 13.51 22.49 2.30
N HIS A 26 14.66 21.81 2.44
CA HIS A 26 15.91 22.46 2.80
C HIS A 26 16.56 23.25 1.66
N THR A 27 16.26 22.92 0.40
CA THR A 27 16.85 23.60 -0.77
C THR A 27 16.20 24.94 -1.11
N ASP A 28 14.97 25.20 -0.64
CA ASP A 28 14.26 26.45 -0.92
C ASP A 28 14.57 27.60 0.08
N ASP A 29 15.20 27.31 1.23
CA ASP A 29 15.52 28.32 2.26
C ASP A 29 16.97 28.86 2.17
N GLY A 30 17.74 28.53 1.13
CA GLY A 30 19.20 28.72 1.08
C GLY A 30 19.81 29.51 -0.08
N SER A 31 19.05 29.96 -1.08
CA SER A 31 19.61 30.72 -2.21
C SER A 31 18.75 31.93 -2.55
N GLY A 32 19.18 33.10 -2.07
CA GLY A 32 18.71 34.37 -2.59
C GLY A 32 19.10 34.55 -4.06
N SER A 33 18.14 34.42 -4.97
CA SER A 33 18.14 35.17 -6.22
C SER A 33 16.70 35.32 -6.75
N SER A 34 16.41 36.56 -7.12
CA SER A 34 15.17 37.11 -7.65
C SER A 34 14.57 36.37 -8.85
N GLY A 35 13.26 36.13 -8.83
CA GLY A 35 12.48 35.84 -10.03
C GLY A 35 11.20 35.05 -9.74
N GLY A 36 10.06 35.75 -9.72
CA GLY A 36 8.78 35.18 -9.28
C GLY A 36 8.26 34.02 -10.12
N SER A 37 7.72 33.02 -9.43
CA SER A 37 6.43 32.42 -9.75
C SER A 37 5.91 31.76 -8.46
N GLY A 38 4.67 32.07 -8.07
CA GLY A 38 3.97 31.38 -6.99
C GLY A 38 3.65 29.95 -7.42
N GLY A 39 4.66 29.09 -7.46
CA GLY A 39 4.55 27.69 -7.83
C GLY A 39 3.79 26.94 -6.74
N ALA A 40 2.64 26.38 -7.09
CA ALA A 40 1.97 25.37 -6.29
C ALA A 40 3.02 24.32 -5.88
N ALA A 41 3.21 24.10 -4.58
CA ALA A 41 4.15 23.10 -4.08
C ALA A 41 3.87 21.77 -4.79
N THR A 42 4.70 21.43 -5.79
CA THR A 42 4.54 20.21 -6.56
C THR A 42 4.70 19.05 -5.61
N ALA A 43 3.63 18.27 -5.42
CA ALA A 43 3.65 17.13 -4.52
C ALA A 43 4.78 16.19 -4.93
N VAL A 44 5.78 16.04 -4.05
CA VAL A 44 6.95 15.21 -4.28
C VAL A 44 6.50 13.78 -4.55
N ARG A 45 6.75 13.28 -5.76
CA ARG A 45 6.52 11.88 -6.13
C ARG A 45 7.85 11.13 -6.04
N VAL A 46 7.82 9.99 -5.37
CA VAL A 46 8.96 9.06 -5.32
C VAL A 46 8.61 7.78 -6.04
N PHE A 47 9.62 7.10 -6.58
CA PHE A 47 9.46 5.87 -7.37
C PHE A 47 10.38 4.78 -6.83
N GLY A 48 9.95 3.53 -6.90
CA GLY A 48 10.80 2.40 -6.55
C GLY A 48 10.27 1.07 -7.05
N CYS A 49 11.05 0.01 -6.87
CA CYS A 49 10.65 -1.36 -7.17
C CYS A 49 10.07 -2.05 -5.95
N VAL A 50 9.12 -2.95 -6.19
CA VAL A 50 8.67 -3.92 -5.18
C VAL A 50 9.15 -5.31 -5.55
N ILE A 51 9.60 -6.05 -4.54
CA ILE A 51 10.18 -7.39 -4.70
C ILE A 51 9.50 -8.40 -3.78
N GLY A 52 9.54 -9.65 -4.22
CA GLY A 52 8.98 -10.75 -3.46
C GLY A 52 8.89 -12.01 -4.30
N VAL A 53 7.88 -12.83 -4.03
CA VAL A 53 7.70 -14.12 -4.70
C VAL A 53 6.34 -14.19 -5.37
N GLN A 54 6.29 -14.89 -6.49
CA GLN A 54 5.03 -15.25 -7.15
C GLN A 54 4.90 -16.77 -7.13
N ARG A 55 3.76 -17.27 -6.61
CA ARG A 55 3.43 -18.69 -6.57
C ARG A 55 2.07 -18.89 -7.23
N GLY A 56 2.09 -19.31 -8.49
CA GLY A 56 0.88 -19.40 -9.31
C GLY A 56 0.23 -18.02 -9.48
N ARG A 57 -0.99 -17.87 -8.98
CA ARG A 57 -1.76 -16.60 -9.04
C ARG A 57 -1.62 -15.73 -7.80
N THR A 58 -0.79 -16.14 -6.84
CA THR A 58 -0.53 -15.37 -5.63
C THR A 58 0.79 -14.63 -5.77
N VAL A 59 0.73 -13.31 -5.63
CA VAL A 59 1.89 -12.42 -5.62
C VAL A 59 2.06 -11.90 -4.20
N GLU A 60 3.19 -12.21 -3.60
CA GLU A 60 3.51 -11.85 -2.22
C GLU A 60 4.69 -10.89 -2.20
N ILE A 61 4.40 -9.65 -1.82
CA ILE A 61 5.29 -8.50 -1.87
C ILE A 61 5.92 -8.31 -0.50
N PHE A 62 7.20 -8.67 -0.38
CA PHE A 62 7.93 -8.71 0.88
C PHE A 62 8.71 -7.42 1.18
N ASN A 63 9.27 -6.80 0.15
CA ASN A 63 10.18 -5.68 0.34
C ASN A 63 10.12 -4.73 -0.86
N SER A 64 10.77 -3.58 -0.74
CA SER A 64 10.89 -2.58 -1.78
C SER A 64 12.24 -1.86 -1.73
N PHE A 65 12.63 -1.26 -2.85
CA PHE A 65 13.81 -0.42 -2.93
C PHE A 65 13.60 0.72 -3.94
N GLU A 66 14.37 1.77 -3.79
CA GLU A 66 14.21 3.02 -4.54
C GLU A 66 14.70 2.90 -5.98
N LEU A 67 14.07 3.61 -6.90
CA LEU A 67 14.49 3.72 -8.30
C LEU A 67 15.02 5.12 -8.58
N LEU A 68 16.02 5.20 -9.46
CA LEU A 68 16.40 6.45 -10.10
C LEU A 68 15.61 6.57 -11.40
N TYR A 69 14.50 7.30 -11.31
CA TYR A 69 13.61 7.60 -12.42
C TYR A 69 13.43 9.10 -12.53
N ASP A 70 13.68 9.65 -13.71
CA ASP A 70 13.40 11.06 -14.01
C ASP A 70 12.03 11.18 -14.70
N PRO A 71 11.01 11.76 -14.01
CA PRO A 71 9.68 11.91 -14.57
C PRO A 71 9.59 12.87 -15.74
N LEU A 72 10.55 13.79 -15.91
CA LEU A 72 10.54 14.78 -17.00
C LEU A 72 11.02 14.17 -18.31
N THR A 73 12.08 13.36 -18.24
CA THR A 73 12.65 12.68 -19.41
C THR A 73 12.11 11.26 -19.60
N HIS A 74 11.28 10.79 -18.67
CA HIS A 74 10.82 9.40 -18.58
C HIS A 74 11.97 8.38 -18.60
N SER A 75 13.14 8.77 -18.09
CA SER A 75 14.34 7.92 -18.13
C SER A 75 14.49 7.12 -16.83
N LEU A 76 14.72 5.82 -16.99
CA LEU A 76 14.98 4.89 -15.90
C LEU A 76 16.46 4.48 -15.94
N ASP A 77 17.19 4.68 -14.84
CA ASP A 77 18.57 4.19 -14.73
C ASP A 77 18.59 2.67 -14.57
N ARG A 78 18.74 1.98 -15.71
CA ARG A 78 18.80 0.52 -15.79
C ARG A 78 20.03 -0.04 -15.07
N SER A 79 21.16 0.64 -15.14
CA SER A 79 22.40 0.18 -14.52
C SER A 79 22.31 0.17 -12.99
N PHE A 80 21.66 1.20 -12.42
CA PHE A 80 21.37 1.27 -11.00
C PHE A 80 20.40 0.17 -10.57
N LEU A 81 19.33 -0.04 -11.36
CA LEU A 81 18.32 -1.08 -11.11
C LEU A 81 18.94 -2.48 -11.10
N GLU A 82 19.72 -2.84 -12.12
CA GLU A 82 20.39 -4.14 -12.22
C GLU A 82 21.34 -4.39 -11.05
N LYS A 83 22.17 -3.39 -10.72
CA LYS A 83 23.09 -3.47 -9.57
C LYS A 83 22.33 -3.67 -8.26
N LYS A 84 21.23 -2.95 -8.05
CA LYS A 84 20.38 -3.13 -6.84
C LYS A 84 19.75 -4.52 -6.83
N GLN A 85 19.23 -4.99 -7.96
CA GLN A 85 18.66 -6.32 -8.09
C GLN A 85 19.68 -7.41 -7.73
N GLU A 86 20.92 -7.31 -8.19
CA GLU A 86 21.99 -8.25 -7.85
C GLU A 86 22.28 -8.30 -6.34
N LEU A 87 22.32 -7.13 -5.68
CA LEU A 87 22.53 -7.05 -4.24
C LEU A 87 21.40 -7.74 -3.46
N TYR A 88 20.14 -7.50 -3.85
CA TYR A 88 19.00 -8.16 -3.22
C TYR A 88 19.01 -9.67 -3.48
N LYS A 89 19.37 -10.13 -4.68
CA LYS A 89 19.49 -11.57 -4.99
C LYS A 89 20.53 -12.28 -4.13
N LYS A 90 21.60 -11.59 -3.69
CA LYS A 90 22.59 -12.18 -2.77
C LYS A 90 22.02 -12.49 -1.37
N VAL A 91 21.05 -11.71 -0.91
CA VAL A 91 20.42 -11.87 0.42
C VAL A 91 19.12 -12.67 0.33
N PHE A 92 18.34 -12.45 -0.73
CA PHE A 92 17.04 -13.05 -0.99
C PHE A 92 17.02 -13.68 -2.40
N PRO A 93 17.65 -14.84 -2.60
CA PRO A 93 17.83 -15.45 -3.93
C PRO A 93 16.52 -15.85 -4.62
N ASN A 94 15.46 -16.05 -3.84
CA ASN A 94 14.13 -16.41 -4.35
C ASN A 94 13.25 -15.19 -4.67
N PHE A 95 13.75 -13.97 -4.45
CA PHE A 95 12.98 -12.75 -4.68
C PHE A 95 13.23 -12.20 -6.09
N TYR A 96 12.14 -11.79 -6.73
CA TYR A 96 12.14 -11.20 -8.06
C TYR A 96 11.52 -9.81 -8.00
N ILE A 97 11.79 -8.99 -9.02
CA ILE A 97 11.10 -7.72 -9.23
C ILE A 97 9.68 -8.06 -9.67
N LEU A 98 8.72 -7.80 -8.79
CA LEU A 98 7.30 -8.05 -9.04
C LEU A 98 6.65 -6.86 -9.74
N GLY A 99 7.21 -5.67 -9.58
CA GLY A 99 6.71 -4.44 -10.16
C GLY A 99 7.32 -3.23 -9.48
N TRP A 100 6.51 -2.18 -9.30
CA TRP A 100 6.99 -0.89 -8.83
C TRP A 100 5.97 -0.17 -7.96
N TYR A 101 6.44 0.86 -7.28
CA TYR A 101 5.60 1.75 -6.49
C TYR A 101 5.83 3.21 -6.85
N SER A 102 4.83 4.02 -6.57
CA SER A 102 4.98 5.47 -6.50
C SER A 102 4.14 6.08 -5.38
N THR A 103 4.37 7.36 -5.12
CA THR A 103 3.48 8.16 -4.28
C THR A 103 2.64 9.14 -5.09
N GLY A 104 1.38 9.29 -4.71
CA GLY A 104 0.43 10.19 -5.36
C GLY A 104 -1.01 9.96 -4.90
N SER A 105 -1.91 10.87 -5.24
CA SER A 105 -3.34 10.73 -4.92
C SER A 105 -4.01 9.64 -5.76
N GLU A 106 -3.71 9.60 -7.05
CA GLU A 106 -4.29 8.67 -8.03
C GLU A 106 -3.25 8.30 -9.09
N ALA A 107 -3.51 7.22 -9.84
CA ALA A 107 -2.68 6.79 -10.96
C ALA A 107 -2.77 7.81 -12.10
N GLN A 108 -1.63 8.15 -12.70
CA GLN A 108 -1.51 9.14 -13.76
C GLN A 108 -1.19 8.46 -15.11
N GLU A 109 -1.48 9.12 -16.23
CA GLU A 109 -1.09 8.59 -17.54
C GLU A 109 0.43 8.44 -17.70
N SER A 110 1.20 9.36 -17.08
CA SER A 110 2.67 9.29 -17.02
C SER A 110 3.19 8.02 -16.33
N ASP A 111 2.40 7.41 -15.44
CA ASP A 111 2.73 6.16 -14.76
C ASP A 111 2.82 4.98 -15.74
N LEU A 112 2.13 5.05 -16.89
CA LEU A 112 2.24 4.02 -17.94
C LEU A 112 3.63 4.00 -18.58
N GLN A 113 4.38 5.11 -18.55
CA GLN A 113 5.72 5.17 -19.15
C GLN A 113 6.72 4.33 -18.36
N ILE A 114 6.79 4.54 -17.04
CA ILE A 114 7.62 3.72 -16.15
C ILE A 114 7.13 2.27 -16.09
N HIS A 115 5.81 2.06 -16.14
CA HIS A 115 5.25 0.70 -16.17
C HIS A 115 5.74 -0.06 -17.41
N LYS A 116 5.63 0.52 -18.61
CA LYS A 116 6.15 -0.07 -19.86
C LYS A 116 7.66 -0.29 -19.81
N ALA A 117 8.42 0.65 -19.25
CA ALA A 117 9.87 0.49 -19.09
C ALA A 117 10.24 -0.71 -18.17
N LEU A 118 9.36 -1.10 -17.25
CA LEU A 118 9.58 -2.26 -16.38
C LEU A 118 9.02 -3.57 -16.94
N MET A 119 8.23 -3.52 -18.02
CA MET A 119 7.68 -4.74 -18.65
C MET A 119 8.76 -5.65 -19.25
N ASP A 120 9.93 -5.10 -19.61
CA ASP A 120 11.07 -5.90 -20.08
C ASP A 120 11.65 -6.80 -18.97
N ILE A 121 11.42 -6.45 -17.70
CA ILE A 121 11.94 -7.17 -16.53
C ILE A 121 10.90 -8.14 -15.99
N ASN A 122 9.63 -7.74 -15.99
CA ASN A 122 8.50 -8.56 -15.61
C ASN A 122 7.34 -8.26 -16.56
N GLU A 123 6.88 -9.26 -17.30
CA GLU A 123 5.86 -9.11 -18.35
C GLU A 123 4.53 -8.53 -17.83
N SER A 124 4.25 -8.69 -16.54
CA SER A 124 3.03 -8.20 -15.89
C SER A 124 3.37 -7.54 -14.54
N PRO A 125 4.03 -6.37 -14.55
CA PRO A 125 4.52 -5.75 -13.32
C PRO A 125 3.35 -5.18 -12.51
N VAL A 126 3.32 -5.44 -11.21
CA VAL A 126 2.33 -4.85 -10.30
C VAL A 126 2.65 -3.38 -10.03
N TYR A 127 1.64 -2.51 -9.96
CA TYR A 127 1.82 -1.11 -9.57
C TYR A 127 1.22 -0.83 -8.19
N VAL A 128 2.04 -0.42 -7.23
CA VAL A 128 1.64 -0.05 -5.86
C VAL A 128 1.64 1.47 -5.71
N LEU A 129 0.49 2.08 -5.50
CA LEU A 129 0.35 3.50 -5.26
C LEU A 129 0.06 3.78 -3.78
N LEU A 130 0.92 4.54 -3.12
CA LEU A 130 0.68 5.06 -1.78
C LEU A 130 0.29 6.54 -1.85
N ASN A 131 -0.85 6.89 -1.26
CA ASN A 131 -1.24 8.29 -1.09
C ASN A 131 -0.69 8.82 0.24
N PRO A 132 0.29 9.74 0.22
CA PRO A 132 0.91 10.25 1.43
C PRO A 132 0.05 11.29 2.16
N VAL A 133 -1.06 11.73 1.56
CA VAL A 133 -1.97 12.70 2.18
C VAL A 133 -2.78 12.01 3.27
N ILE A 134 -2.56 12.44 4.51
CA ILE A 134 -3.27 11.91 5.67
C ILE A 134 -4.70 12.45 5.67
N ASN A 135 -5.67 11.55 5.45
CA ASN A 135 -7.07 11.85 5.67
C ASN A 135 -7.55 11.14 6.94
N HIS A 136 -7.69 11.88 8.04
CA HIS A 136 -8.13 11.34 9.33
C HIS A 136 -9.54 10.73 9.32
N SER A 137 -10.35 11.01 8.29
CA SER A 137 -11.67 10.39 8.11
C SER A 137 -11.61 9.03 7.40
N GLN A 138 -10.52 8.76 6.68
CA GLN A 138 -10.31 7.52 5.96
C GLN A 138 -9.79 6.43 6.92
N LYS A 139 -10.56 5.37 7.08
CA LYS A 139 -10.20 4.22 7.92
C LYS A 139 -9.35 3.18 7.19
N ASP A 140 -9.38 3.21 5.86
CA ASP A 140 -8.64 2.29 5.02
C ASP A 140 -7.22 2.78 4.78
N LEU A 141 -6.28 1.84 4.70
CA LEU A 141 -4.90 2.14 4.33
C LEU A 141 -4.87 2.91 3.00
N PRO A 142 -4.17 4.05 2.90
CA PRO A 142 -4.13 4.86 1.68
C PRO A 142 -3.17 4.26 0.65
N LEU A 143 -3.36 2.97 0.34
CA LEU A 143 -2.56 2.20 -0.59
C LEU A 143 -3.49 1.49 -1.57
N THR A 144 -3.14 1.56 -2.85
CA THR A 144 -3.87 0.90 -3.92
C THR A 144 -2.90 0.07 -4.75
N ILE A 145 -3.30 -1.15 -5.08
CA ILE A 145 -2.57 -2.01 -6.01
C ILE A 145 -3.31 -2.02 -7.34
N TYR A 146 -2.58 -1.86 -8.44
CA TYR A 146 -3.08 -1.94 -9.80
C TYR A 146 -2.39 -3.08 -10.56
N GLU A 147 -3.20 -3.83 -11.30
CA GLU A 147 -2.77 -4.72 -12.38
C GLU A 147 -2.88 -3.95 -13.70
N SER A 148 -2.10 -4.34 -14.70
CA SER A 148 -2.25 -3.81 -16.05
C SER A 148 -3.04 -4.78 -16.92
N GLU A 149 -4.04 -4.26 -17.62
CA GLU A 149 -4.89 -5.03 -18.53
C GLU A 149 -4.92 -4.36 -19.90
N LEU A 150 -4.85 -5.18 -20.96
CA LEU A 150 -5.02 -4.70 -22.32
C LEU A 150 -6.52 -4.63 -22.65
N HIS A 151 -7.01 -3.42 -22.88
CA HIS A 151 -8.38 -3.16 -23.32
C HIS A 151 -8.39 -2.58 -24.73
N ILE A 152 -9.38 -2.97 -25.53
CA ILE A 152 -9.59 -2.39 -26.85
C ILE A 152 -10.56 -1.22 -26.69
N ILE A 153 -10.05 0.00 -26.83
CA ILE A 153 -10.82 1.23 -26.79
C ILE A 153 -10.74 1.84 -28.19
N ASP A 154 -11.89 2.05 -28.82
CA ASP A 154 -11.98 2.57 -30.20
C ASP A 154 -11.15 1.79 -31.23
N GLY A 155 -11.07 0.47 -31.06
CA GLY A 155 -10.32 -0.43 -31.95
C GLY A 155 -8.80 -0.44 -31.72
N ILE A 156 -8.30 0.34 -30.76
CA ILE A 156 -6.87 0.42 -30.42
C ILE A 156 -6.61 -0.31 -29.10
N PRO A 157 -5.68 -1.28 -29.07
CA PRO A 157 -5.25 -1.91 -27.82
C PRO A 157 -4.53 -0.88 -26.93
N GLN A 158 -5.08 -0.61 -25.76
CA GLN A 158 -4.52 0.30 -24.76
C GLN A 158 -4.30 -0.45 -23.45
N LEU A 159 -3.16 -0.20 -22.81
CA LEU A 159 -2.84 -0.72 -21.49
C LEU A 159 -3.45 0.19 -20.43
N ILE A 160 -4.31 -0.35 -19.58
CA ILE A 160 -4.97 0.40 -18.50
C ILE A 160 -4.66 -0.19 -17.14
N PHE A 161 -4.75 0.64 -16.10
CA PHE A 161 -4.62 0.19 -14.71
C PHE A 161 -5.96 -0.21 -14.13
N VAL A 162 -6.04 -1.44 -13.62
CA VAL A 162 -7.23 -1.99 -12.96
C VAL A 162 -6.91 -2.23 -11.49
N ARG A 163 -7.71 -1.63 -10.61
CA ARG A 163 -7.53 -1.76 -9.16
C ARG A 163 -7.74 -3.21 -8.73
N SER A 164 -6.81 -3.70 -7.94
CA SER A 164 -6.79 -5.06 -7.43
C SER A 164 -6.90 -5.11 -5.91
N SER A 165 -7.59 -6.14 -5.41
CA SER A 165 -7.67 -6.39 -3.97
C SER A 165 -6.37 -6.98 -3.44
N TYR A 166 -6.01 -6.60 -2.21
CA TYR A 166 -4.85 -7.15 -1.51
C TYR A 166 -5.19 -7.44 -0.05
N THR A 167 -4.40 -8.31 0.56
CA THR A 167 -4.43 -8.59 2.00
C THR A 167 -3.09 -8.22 2.61
N ILE A 168 -3.10 -7.74 3.85
CA ILE A 168 -1.85 -7.58 4.61
C ILE A 168 -1.43 -8.94 5.13
N GLU A 169 -0.22 -9.37 4.79
CA GLU A 169 0.40 -10.58 5.30
C GLU A 169 1.55 -10.17 6.23
N THR A 170 1.70 -10.87 7.35
CA THR A 170 2.75 -10.58 8.32
C THR A 170 3.46 -11.87 8.69
N VAL A 171 4.79 -11.87 8.68
CA VAL A 171 5.55 -12.90 9.41
C VAL A 171 5.50 -12.62 10.90
N GLU A 172 5.81 -13.61 11.75
CA GLU A 172 5.69 -13.46 13.20
C GLU A 172 6.47 -12.26 13.76
N ALA A 173 7.69 -12.03 13.27
CA ALA A 173 8.50 -10.88 13.66
C ALA A 173 7.87 -9.53 13.23
N GLU A 174 7.28 -9.46 12.04
CA GLU A 174 6.56 -8.27 11.59
C GLU A 174 5.29 -8.05 12.41
N ARG A 175 4.53 -9.11 12.70
CA ARG A 175 3.31 -9.06 13.51
C ARG A 175 3.61 -8.46 14.88
N ILE A 176 4.64 -8.97 15.55
CA ILE A 176 5.08 -8.46 16.86
C ILE A 176 5.53 -7.00 16.76
N SER A 177 6.30 -6.65 15.72
CA SER A 177 6.81 -5.29 15.53
C SER A 177 5.68 -4.28 15.27
N VAL A 178 4.73 -4.63 14.40
CA VAL A 178 3.58 -3.79 14.09
C VAL A 178 2.67 -3.63 15.30
N ASP A 179 2.41 -4.72 16.03
CA ASP A 179 1.63 -4.67 17.27
C ASP A 179 2.28 -3.78 18.33
N HIS A 180 3.59 -3.91 18.51
CA HIS A 180 4.34 -3.07 19.44
C HIS A 180 4.22 -1.58 19.08
N VAL A 181 4.49 -1.22 17.83
CA VAL A 181 4.42 0.18 17.35
C VAL A 181 3.00 0.73 17.45
N ALA A 182 1.97 -0.09 17.17
CA ALA A 182 0.57 0.33 17.28
C ALA A 182 0.14 0.65 18.74
N HIS A 183 0.79 0.03 19.73
CA HIS A 183 0.53 0.23 21.15
C HIS A 183 1.42 1.29 21.82
N LEU A 184 2.43 1.82 21.12
CA LEU A 184 3.23 2.96 21.58
C LEU A 184 2.36 4.23 21.60
N LYS A 185 1.65 4.45 22.69
CA LYS A 185 1.11 5.78 23.00
C LYS A 185 2.25 6.71 23.41
N PRO A 186 2.28 7.97 22.95
CA PRO A 186 3.13 8.97 23.55
C PRO A 186 2.58 9.28 24.94
N SER A 187 3.01 8.53 25.95
CA SER A 187 2.73 8.83 27.35
C SER A 187 3.98 8.57 28.16
N ASP A 188 4.43 9.62 28.84
CA ASP A 188 5.53 9.68 29.78
C ASP A 188 5.53 8.52 30.80
N GLY A 189 6.74 8.20 31.27
CA GLY A 189 7.16 7.01 32.02
C GLY A 189 6.24 6.43 33.10
N GLY A 190 6.19 5.09 33.17
CA GLY A 190 5.65 4.34 34.32
C GLY A 190 5.29 2.87 34.03
N SER A 191 6.26 1.96 34.11
CA SER A 191 6.22 0.55 33.64
C SER A 191 4.99 -0.32 34.03
N ALA A 192 4.30 -0.07 35.15
CA ALA A 192 3.11 -0.85 35.54
C ALA A 192 1.76 -0.21 35.15
N ALA A 193 1.65 1.12 35.24
CA ALA A 193 0.45 1.85 34.82
C ALA A 193 0.28 1.81 33.29
N THR A 194 1.39 1.77 32.55
CA THR A 194 1.39 1.64 31.08
C THR A 194 0.84 0.30 30.61
N GLN A 195 1.06 -0.81 31.33
CA GLN A 195 0.53 -2.12 30.93
C GLN A 195 -0.98 -2.22 31.10
N LEU A 196 -1.53 -1.79 32.24
CA LEU A 196 -2.98 -1.75 32.43
C LEU A 196 -3.64 -0.73 31.48
N ALA A 197 -3.02 0.43 31.29
CA ALA A 197 -3.51 1.43 30.34
C ALA A 197 -3.48 0.90 28.89
N ALA A 198 -2.43 0.18 28.49
CA ALA A 198 -2.35 -0.47 27.18
C ALA A 198 -3.43 -1.55 27.04
N HIS A 199 -3.63 -2.39 28.05
CA HIS A 199 -4.67 -3.42 28.05
C HIS A 199 -6.09 -2.83 27.95
N LEU A 200 -6.40 -1.81 28.75
CA LEU A 200 -7.68 -1.09 28.68
C LEU A 200 -7.85 -0.37 27.34
N THR A 201 -6.78 0.15 26.77
CA THR A 201 -6.80 0.73 25.42
C THR A 201 -7.11 -0.33 24.37
N GLY A 202 -6.48 -1.51 24.45
CA GLY A 202 -6.73 -2.64 23.55
C GLY A 202 -8.20 -3.06 23.59
N ILE A 203 -8.75 -3.24 24.79
CA ILE A 203 -10.19 -3.54 24.99
C ILE A 203 -11.07 -2.43 24.41
N HIS A 204 -10.76 -1.17 24.71
CA HIS A 204 -11.53 -0.04 24.20
C HIS A 204 -11.53 0.02 22.67
N SER A 205 -10.37 -0.19 22.05
CA SER A 205 -10.20 -0.25 20.60
C SER A 205 -10.96 -1.42 19.98
N ALA A 206 -10.94 -2.60 20.61
CA ALA A 206 -11.70 -3.77 20.17
C ALA A 206 -13.22 -3.52 20.21
N ILE A 207 -13.73 -2.94 21.30
CA ILE A 207 -15.14 -2.54 21.43
C ILE A 207 -15.52 -1.52 20.35
N LYS A 208 -14.66 -0.52 20.12
CA LYS A 208 -14.86 0.49 19.07
C LYS A 208 -14.91 -0.12 17.67
N MET A 209 -14.03 -1.09 17.38
CA MET A 209 -14.00 -1.81 16.10
C MET A 209 -15.27 -2.66 15.92
N LEU A 210 -15.69 -3.39 16.96
CA LEU A 210 -16.92 -4.18 16.96
C LEU A 210 -18.15 -3.29 16.74
N ASN A 211 -18.27 -2.19 17.48
CA ASN A 211 -19.36 -1.22 17.32
C ASN A 211 -19.38 -0.64 15.89
N SER A 212 -18.22 -0.34 15.31
CA SER A 212 -18.13 0.09 13.92
C SER A 212 -18.68 -0.97 12.96
N ARG A 213 -18.38 -2.26 13.15
CA ARG A 213 -18.91 -3.35 12.32
C ARG A 213 -20.41 -3.56 12.50
N ILE A 214 -20.90 -3.57 13.75
CA ILE A 214 -22.35 -3.65 14.05
C ILE A 214 -23.10 -2.51 13.36
N ARG A 215 -22.53 -1.29 13.35
CA ARG A 215 -23.15 -0.12 12.73
C ARG A 215 -23.27 -0.26 11.22
N ILE A 216 -22.27 -0.85 10.55
CA ILE A 216 -22.33 -1.18 9.11
C ILE A 216 -23.44 -2.21 8.84
N ILE A 217 -23.51 -3.28 9.64
CA ILE A 217 -24.56 -4.30 9.51
C ILE A 217 -25.95 -3.69 9.71
N HIS A 218 -26.12 -2.86 10.74
CA HIS A 218 -27.38 -2.17 11.01
C HIS A 218 -27.78 -1.25 9.85
N GLN A 219 -26.86 -0.44 9.32
CA GLN A 219 -27.11 0.41 8.15
C GLN A 219 -27.52 -0.41 6.93
N TYR A 220 -26.88 -1.55 6.70
CA TYR A 220 -27.22 -2.48 5.64
C TYR A 220 -28.63 -3.06 5.81
N LEU A 221 -28.99 -3.55 7.00
CA LEU A 221 -30.33 -4.07 7.30
C LEU A 221 -31.41 -3.00 7.15
N VAL A 222 -31.16 -1.76 7.59
CA VAL A 222 -32.08 -0.63 7.41
C VAL A 222 -32.23 -0.28 5.92
N ALA A 223 -31.15 -0.34 5.14
CA ALA A 223 -31.22 -0.11 3.70
C ALA A 223 -32.01 -1.21 2.98
N MET A 224 -31.90 -2.47 3.42
CA MET A 224 -32.73 -3.59 2.93
C MET A 224 -34.21 -3.38 3.26
N GLN A 225 -34.54 -3.00 4.50
CA GLN A 225 -35.92 -2.73 4.92
C GLN A 225 -36.56 -1.59 4.11
N LYS A 226 -35.77 -0.59 3.72
CA LYS A 226 -36.20 0.54 2.87
C LYS A 226 -36.26 0.20 1.38
N GLY A 227 -36.11 -1.08 0.99
CA GLY A 227 -36.19 -1.55 -0.39
C GLY A 227 -35.03 -1.07 -1.28
N ARG A 228 -33.92 -0.60 -0.70
CA ARG A 228 -32.84 0.08 -1.43
C ARG A 228 -31.81 -0.87 -2.05
N HIS A 229 -31.95 -2.18 -1.85
CA HIS A 229 -31.10 -3.21 -2.45
C HIS A 229 -31.92 -4.44 -2.86
N THR A 230 -32.25 -4.56 -4.15
CA THR A 230 -32.67 -5.81 -4.79
C THR A 230 -31.43 -6.57 -5.24
N GLY A 231 -30.99 -7.57 -4.49
CA GLY A 231 -29.80 -8.34 -4.87
C GLY A 231 -29.36 -9.38 -3.83
N LEU A 232 -30.28 -10.21 -3.35
CA LEU A 232 -30.03 -11.20 -2.31
C LEU A 232 -29.17 -12.40 -2.79
N HIS A 233 -28.82 -12.50 -4.07
CA HIS A 233 -28.19 -13.72 -4.61
C HIS A 233 -26.65 -13.75 -4.46
N LEU A 234 -25.94 -12.60 -4.46
CA LEU A 234 -24.47 -12.62 -4.44
C LEU A 234 -23.86 -12.77 -3.04
N LEU A 235 -24.53 -12.33 -1.98
CA LEU A 235 -23.91 -12.28 -0.64
C LEU A 235 -23.94 -13.63 0.10
N PHE A 236 -24.90 -14.49 -0.19
CA PHE A 236 -24.93 -15.85 0.38
C PHE A 236 -23.86 -16.78 -0.23
N MET A 237 -23.39 -16.52 -1.46
CA MET A 237 -22.26 -17.27 -2.03
C MET A 237 -20.89 -16.89 -1.45
N CYS A 238 -20.75 -15.71 -0.84
CA CYS A 238 -19.49 -15.29 -0.22
C CYS A 238 -19.35 -15.70 1.26
N LEU A 239 -20.37 -16.31 1.86
CA LEU A 239 -20.38 -16.68 3.29
C LEU A 239 -20.04 -18.13 3.67
N PRO A 240 -19.63 -19.08 2.80
CA PRO A 240 -19.21 -20.39 3.29
C PRO A 240 -17.73 -20.49 3.72
N TYR A 241 -16.90 -19.43 3.65
CA TYR A 241 -15.46 -19.55 3.96
C TYR A 241 -14.92 -18.76 5.15
N SER A 242 -15.72 -17.96 5.87
CA SER A 242 -15.25 -17.23 7.06
C SER A 242 -15.76 -17.77 8.41
N ILE A 243 -16.53 -18.87 8.41
CA ILE A 243 -17.03 -19.50 9.65
C ILE A 243 -16.20 -20.71 10.10
N LEU A 244 -15.27 -21.21 9.29
CA LEU A 244 -14.46 -22.40 9.64
C LEU A 244 -13.15 -22.11 10.40
N LEU A 245 -12.90 -20.89 10.87
CA LEU A 245 -11.67 -20.55 11.61
C LEU A 245 -11.88 -20.33 13.12
N PHE A 246 -13.07 -20.64 13.67
CA PHE A 246 -13.36 -20.45 15.09
C PHE A 246 -13.71 -21.72 15.89
N ASP A 247 -13.65 -22.92 15.30
CA ASP A 247 -13.92 -24.20 16.01
C ASP A 247 -12.66 -24.99 16.39
N GLY A 248 -11.50 -24.35 16.52
CA GLY A 248 -10.22 -25.06 16.71
C GLY A 248 -9.35 -24.67 17.91
N CYS A 249 -9.82 -23.82 18.83
CA CYS A 249 -8.97 -23.39 19.96
C CYS A 249 -9.79 -23.16 21.24
N PHE A 250 -10.45 -24.21 21.71
CA PHE A 250 -10.83 -24.35 23.13
C PHE A 250 -11.01 -25.85 23.43
N ILE A 251 -9.90 -26.51 23.75
CA ILE A 251 -9.69 -27.54 24.79
C ILE A 251 -8.17 -27.56 25.03
#